data_AF-A0A2V8I177-F1
#
_entry.id   AF-A0A2V8I177-F1
#
_cell.length_a   1.000
_cell.length_b   1.000
_cell.length_c   1.000
_cell.angle_alpha   90.00
_cell.angle_beta   90.00
_cell.angle_gamma   90.00
#
_symmetry.space_group_name_H-M   'P 1'
#
loop_
_entity.id
_entity.type
_entity.pdbx_description
1 polymer ?
#
loop_
_entity_poly.entity_id
_entity_poly.type
_entity_poly.pdbx_seq_one_letter_code
_entity_poly.pdbx_strand_id
1 'polypeptide(L)'
;MKPSEQDLRRYQDNFLREQDGIALYRALAKAEKDPARAEIFEKLAKAEERHAARWARLLRNNQAPVPVYTPGWRILLLGWLSRRFGTQHLLPVVTGLESRDQDVYRGQVEARGIPAEERGHMRALRALQRRGQD
;
A
#
# COMPACT_ATOMS: atom_id res chain seq x y z
N MET A 1 14.42 -9.40 -22.50
CA MET A 1 15.42 -8.31 -22.47
C MET A 1 15.81 -8.11 -21.00
N LYS A 2 17.09 -7.85 -20.67
CA LYS A 2 17.47 -7.55 -19.29
C LYS A 2 16.98 -6.13 -18.94
N PRO A 3 16.42 -5.89 -17.74
CA PRO A 3 15.98 -4.56 -17.32
C PRO A 3 17.15 -3.58 -17.27
N SER A 4 16.88 -2.33 -17.61
CA SER A 4 17.85 -1.24 -17.48
C SER A 4 18.07 -0.88 -16.01
N GLU A 5 19.11 -0.10 -15.70
CA GLU A 5 19.28 0.45 -14.35
C GLU A 5 18.09 1.33 -13.93
N GLN A 6 17.46 2.03 -14.88
CA GLN A 6 16.28 2.83 -14.60
C GLN A 6 15.08 1.96 -14.22
N ASP A 7 14.92 0.80 -14.87
CA ASP A 7 13.90 -0.17 -14.48
C ASP A 7 14.16 -0.74 -13.09
N LEU A 8 15.42 -1.05 -12.77
CA LEU A 8 15.80 -1.54 -11.43
C LEU A 8 15.52 -0.51 -10.34
N ARG A 9 15.86 0.77 -10.56
CA ARG A 9 15.51 1.87 -9.65
C ARG A 9 13.99 1.97 -9.47
N ARG A 10 13.23 1.89 -10.56
CA ARG A 10 11.77 1.88 -10.51
C ARG A 10 11.22 0.68 -9.71
N TYR A 11 11.82 -0.50 -9.82
CA TYR A 11 11.41 -1.66 -9.00
C TYR A 11 11.70 -1.45 -7.51
N GLN A 12 12.80 -0.77 -7.16
CA GLN A 12 13.10 -0.39 -5.78
C GLN A 12 12.08 0.60 -5.23
N ASP A 13 11.72 1.62 -6.03
CA ASP A 13 10.71 2.60 -5.65
C ASP A 13 9.32 1.96 -5.47
N ASN A 14 8.93 1.09 -6.41
CA ASN A 14 7.70 0.32 -6.28
C ASN A 14 7.73 -0.55 -5.02
N PHE A 15 8.83 -1.27 -4.76
CA PHE A 15 8.98 -2.09 -3.56
C PHE A 15 8.79 -1.30 -2.27
N LEU A 16 9.44 -0.13 -2.16
CA LEU A 16 9.32 0.73 -0.98
C LEU A 16 7.90 1.27 -0.82
N ARG A 17 7.23 1.59 -1.92
CA ARG A 17 5.83 2.01 -1.92
C ARG A 17 4.90 0.92 -1.40
N GLU A 18 5.03 -0.32 -1.87
CA GLU A 18 4.20 -1.40 -1.35
C GLU A 18 4.45 -1.61 0.15
N GLN A 19 5.70 -1.47 0.60
CA GLN A 19 6.03 -1.54 2.03
C GLN A 19 5.36 -0.43 2.85
N ASP A 20 5.27 0.78 2.32
CA ASP A 20 4.50 1.87 2.93
C ASP A 20 3.01 1.53 3.02
N GLY A 21 2.42 0.93 1.98
CA GLY A 21 1.05 0.42 2.00
C GLY A 21 0.84 -0.63 3.09
N ILE A 22 1.73 -1.63 3.20
CA ILE A 22 1.70 -2.67 4.24
C ILE A 22 1.70 -2.02 5.64
N ALA A 23 2.65 -1.10 5.88
CA ALA A 23 2.79 -0.46 7.17
C ALA A 23 1.56 0.39 7.53
N LEU A 24 1.02 1.14 6.56
CA LEU A 24 -0.19 1.93 6.74
C LEU A 24 -1.40 1.05 7.07
N TYR A 25 -1.69 0.05 6.25
CA TYR A 25 -2.87 -0.79 6.44
C TYR A 25 -2.80 -1.59 7.74
N ARG A 26 -1.64 -2.11 8.14
CA ARG A 26 -1.47 -2.75 9.46
C ARG A 26 -1.66 -1.76 10.61
N ALA A 27 -1.20 -0.52 10.46
CA ALA A 27 -1.41 0.50 11.49
C ALA A 27 -2.91 0.86 11.62
N LEU A 28 -3.63 0.95 10.50
CA LEU A 28 -5.07 1.17 10.48
C LEU A 28 -5.83 -0.02 11.08
N ALA A 29 -5.50 -1.24 10.70
CA ALA A 29 -6.09 -2.46 11.26
C ALA A 29 -5.94 -2.52 12.78
N LYS A 30 -4.73 -2.22 13.30
CA LYS A 30 -4.45 -2.20 14.74
C LYS A 30 -5.19 -1.08 15.50
N ALA A 31 -5.54 0.00 14.81
CA ALA A 31 -6.23 1.14 15.39
C ALA A 31 -7.76 1.03 15.31
N GLU A 32 -8.26 0.22 14.39
CA GLU A 32 -9.69 0.00 14.16
C GLU A 32 -10.32 -0.77 15.32
N LYS A 33 -11.49 -0.32 15.76
CA LYS A 33 -12.22 -0.94 16.89
C LYS A 33 -13.21 -2.00 16.41
N ASP A 34 -13.74 -1.83 15.21
CA ASP A 34 -14.63 -2.80 14.60
C ASP A 34 -13.80 -3.94 13.97
N PRO A 35 -13.95 -5.19 14.46
CA PRO A 35 -13.15 -6.32 13.97
C PRO A 35 -13.38 -6.61 12.48
N ALA A 36 -14.59 -6.37 11.95
CA ALA A 36 -14.88 -6.60 10.54
C ALA A 36 -14.17 -5.57 9.64
N ARG A 37 -14.05 -4.32 10.11
CA ARG A 37 -13.30 -3.27 9.41
C ARG A 37 -11.79 -3.48 9.52
N ALA A 38 -11.31 -3.90 10.69
CA ALA A 38 -9.90 -4.25 10.91
C ALA A 38 -9.46 -5.36 9.96
N GLU A 39 -10.30 -6.39 9.77
CA GLU A 39 -10.04 -7.49 8.84
C GLU A 39 -9.91 -7.02 7.38
N ILE A 40 -10.67 -5.99 6.97
CA ILE A 40 -10.54 -5.41 5.62
C ILE A 40 -9.16 -4.77 5.46
N PHE A 41 -8.70 -3.99 6.43
CA PHE A 41 -7.35 -3.42 6.38
C PHE A 41 -6.25 -4.49 6.37
N GLU A 42 -6.39 -5.56 7.15
CA GLU A 42 -5.44 -6.70 7.10
C GLU A 42 -5.43 -7.39 5.73
N LYS A 43 -6.58 -7.52 5.07
CA LYS A 43 -6.64 -8.07 3.70
C LYS A 43 -5.92 -7.17 2.69
N LEU A 44 -6.05 -5.84 2.83
CA LEU A 44 -5.30 -4.89 2.01
C LEU A 44 -3.79 -5.01 2.25
N ALA A 45 -3.35 -5.06 3.51
CA ALA A 45 -1.93 -5.25 3.84
C ALA A 45 -1.35 -6.53 3.21
N LYS A 46 -2.08 -7.65 3.27
CA LYS A 46 -1.67 -8.91 2.63
C LYS A 46 -1.61 -8.83 1.11
N ALA A 47 -2.44 -7.99 0.48
CA ALA A 47 -2.34 -7.74 -0.95
C ALA A 47 -1.04 -7.01 -1.29
N GLU A 48 -0.71 -5.97 -0.53
CA GLU A 48 0.55 -5.23 -0.71
C GLU A 48 1.79 -6.09 -0.43
N GLU A 49 1.73 -7.03 0.52
CA GLU A 49 2.81 -8.01 0.72
C GLU A 49 3.10 -8.83 -0.54
N ARG A 50 2.05 -9.23 -1.27
CA ARG A 50 2.19 -9.97 -2.53
C ARG A 50 2.79 -9.08 -3.62
N HIS A 51 2.41 -7.81 -3.68
CA HIS A 51 2.99 -6.84 -4.59
C HIS A 51 4.48 -6.61 -4.28
N ALA A 52 4.82 -6.35 -3.01
CA ALA A 52 6.19 -6.15 -2.55
C ALA A 52 7.07 -7.37 -2.86
N ALA A 53 6.55 -8.58 -2.62
CA ALA A 53 7.26 -9.82 -2.92
C ALA A 53 7.54 -9.99 -4.42
N ARG A 54 6.67 -9.47 -5.30
CA ARG A 54 6.90 -9.47 -6.75
C ARG A 54 8.08 -8.58 -7.11
N TRP A 55 8.11 -7.35 -6.62
CA TRP A 55 9.22 -6.42 -6.88
C TRP A 55 10.54 -6.92 -6.31
N ALA A 56 10.53 -7.46 -5.08
CA ALA A 56 11.71 -8.08 -4.48
C ALA A 56 12.23 -9.26 -5.32
N ARG A 57 11.34 -10.08 -5.89
CA ARG A 57 11.73 -11.19 -6.78
C ARG A 57 12.36 -10.69 -8.07
N LEU A 58 11.81 -9.64 -8.68
CA LEU A 58 12.37 -9.03 -9.88
C LEU A 58 13.77 -8.46 -9.62
N LEU A 59 13.98 -7.78 -8.49
CA LEU A 59 15.30 -7.28 -8.08
C LEU A 59 16.30 -8.43 -7.90
N ARG A 60 15.95 -9.46 -7.13
CA ARG A 60 16.82 -10.63 -6.89
C ARG A 60 17.17 -11.38 -8.17
N ASN A 61 16.20 -11.60 -9.05
CA ASN A 61 16.42 -12.30 -10.33
C ASN A 61 17.38 -11.53 -11.25
N ASN A 62 17.51 -10.22 -11.06
CA ASN A 62 18.42 -9.37 -11.80
C ASN A 62 19.67 -8.98 -10.99
N GLN A 63 19.94 -9.68 -9.88
CA GLN A 63 21.11 -9.46 -9.00
C GLN A 63 21.20 -8.02 -8.47
N ALA A 64 20.06 -7.32 -8.40
CA ALA A 64 19.96 -5.98 -7.86
C ALA A 64 19.63 -6.02 -6.35
N PRO A 65 20.11 -5.05 -5.56
CA PRO A 65 19.82 -5.00 -4.14
C PRO A 65 18.34 -4.70 -3.90
N VAL A 66 17.76 -5.39 -2.92
CA VAL A 66 16.43 -5.09 -2.37
C VAL A 66 16.63 -4.05 -1.25
N PRO A 67 15.99 -2.87 -1.32
CA PRO A 67 16.12 -1.85 -0.29
C PRO A 67 15.70 -2.35 1.08
N VAL A 68 16.36 -1.85 2.13
CA VAL A 68 15.87 -2.01 3.51
C VAL A 68 14.72 -1.03 3.72
N TYR A 69 13.58 -1.52 4.19
CA TYR A 69 12.43 -0.68 4.47
C TYR A 69 12.47 -0.12 5.89
N THR A 70 12.25 1.18 6.01
CA THR A 70 11.98 1.88 7.27
C THR A 70 10.75 2.75 7.10
N PRO A 71 9.70 2.58 7.92
CA PRO A 71 8.50 3.40 7.80
C PRO A 71 8.80 4.88 7.97
N GLY A 72 8.34 5.69 7.02
CA GLY A 72 8.43 7.14 7.14
C GLY A 72 7.64 7.66 8.35
N TRP A 73 8.10 8.76 8.94
CA TRP A 73 7.46 9.40 10.11
C TRP A 73 5.96 9.69 9.88
N ARG A 74 5.56 9.95 8.63
CA ARG A 74 4.16 10.18 8.23
C ARG A 74 3.28 8.95 8.48
N ILE A 75 3.77 7.74 8.18
CA ILE A 75 3.03 6.50 8.41
C ILE A 75 2.85 6.27 9.91
N LEU A 76 3.91 6.54 10.69
CA LEU A 76 3.85 6.47 12.15
C LEU A 76 2.84 7.47 12.73
N LEU A 77 2.81 8.71 12.22
CA LEU A 77 1.86 9.74 12.62
C LEU A 77 0.42 9.35 12.27
N LEU A 78 0.16 8.84 11.06
CA LEU A 78 -1.17 8.40 10.66
C LEU A 78 -1.67 7.23 11.51
N GLY A 79 -0.80 6.27 11.84
CA GLY A 79 -1.11 5.20 12.78
C GLY A 79 -1.42 5.72 14.18
N TRP A 80 -0.66 6.70 14.67
CA TRP A 80 -0.92 7.35 15.96
C TRP A 80 -2.25 8.09 15.98
N LEU A 81 -2.53 8.91 14.95
CA LEU A 81 -3.79 9.63 14.80
C LEU A 81 -4.98 8.67 14.72
N SER A 82 -4.81 7.54 14.03
CA SER A 82 -5.86 6.52 13.88
C SER A 82 -6.25 5.93 15.23
N ARG A 83 -5.27 5.71 16.12
CA ARG A 83 -5.51 5.22 17.48
C ARG A 83 -6.20 6.26 18.35
N ARG A 84 -5.90 7.54 18.15
CA ARG A 84 -6.41 8.64 18.99
C ARG A 84 -7.79 9.15 18.58
N PHE A 85 -8.09 9.15 17.29
CA PHE A 85 -9.30 9.74 16.70
C PHE A 85 -10.20 8.72 16.01
N GLY A 86 -9.71 7.50 15.76
CA GLY A 86 -10.41 6.49 14.96
C GLY A 86 -10.02 6.57 13.47
N THR A 87 -10.06 5.42 12.81
CA THR A 87 -9.69 5.25 11.39
C THR A 87 -10.60 6.04 10.43
N GLN A 88 -11.87 6.20 10.78
CA GLN A 88 -12.88 6.84 9.93
C GLN A 88 -12.53 8.28 9.52
N HIS A 89 -11.92 9.05 10.43
CA HIS A 89 -11.55 10.45 10.18
C HIS A 89 -10.31 10.57 9.29
N LEU A 90 -9.52 9.50 9.16
CA LEU A 90 -8.29 9.47 8.36
C LEU A 90 -8.47 8.81 7.01
N LEU A 91 -9.56 8.05 6.82
CA LEU A 91 -9.86 7.45 5.53
C LEU A 91 -9.86 8.46 4.36
N PRO A 92 -10.34 9.70 4.48
CA PRO A 92 -10.23 10.68 3.39
C PRO A 92 -8.78 11.03 3.03
N VAL A 93 -7.91 11.16 4.04
CA VAL A 93 -6.47 11.42 3.85
C VAL A 93 -5.81 10.24 3.17
N VAL A 94 -6.05 9.02 3.66
CA VAL A 94 -5.51 7.77 3.08
C VAL A 94 -5.97 7.63 1.63
N THR A 95 -7.27 7.78 1.37
CA THR A 95 -7.84 7.68 0.02
C THR A 95 -7.27 8.75 -0.92
N GLY A 96 -6.99 9.95 -0.42
CA GLY A 96 -6.34 11.01 -1.19
C GLY A 96 -4.89 10.68 -1.56
N LEU A 97 -4.15 10.02 -0.65
CA LEU A 97 -2.79 9.55 -0.93
C LEU A 97 -2.80 8.44 -1.99
N GLU A 98 -3.61 7.40 -1.78
CA GLU A 98 -3.78 6.29 -2.72
C GLU A 98 -4.22 6.78 -4.12
N SER A 99 -5.09 7.79 -4.20
CA SER A 99 -5.54 8.36 -5.49
C SER A 99 -4.40 9.02 -6.27
N ARG A 100 -3.44 9.66 -5.61
CA ARG A 100 -2.29 10.31 -6.26
C ARG A 100 -1.30 9.28 -6.83
N ASP A 101 -1.36 8.05 -6.33
CA ASP A 101 -0.44 6.98 -6.65
C ASP A 101 -0.95 6.01 -7.73
N GLN A 102 -2.21 6.13 -8.16
CA GLN A 102 -2.89 5.20 -9.08
C GLN A 102 -2.21 5.01 -10.44
N ASP A 103 -1.48 6.03 -10.92
CA ASP A 103 -0.87 6.00 -12.25
C ASP A 103 0.57 5.51 -12.27
N VAL A 104 1.17 5.20 -11.12
CA VAL A 104 2.59 4.84 -11.06
C VAL A 104 2.90 3.53 -11.79
N TYR A 105 1.95 2.59 -11.85
CA TYR A 105 2.12 1.34 -12.60
C TYR A 105 1.84 1.46 -14.10
N ARG A 106 1.44 2.64 -14.60
CA ARG A 106 1.11 2.84 -16.01
C ARG A 106 2.34 2.57 -16.88
N GLY A 107 2.19 1.67 -17.86
CA GLY A 107 3.27 1.31 -18.79
C GLY A 107 4.32 0.35 -18.24
N GLN A 108 4.15 -0.16 -17.00
CA GLN A 108 5.03 -1.19 -16.44
C GLN A 108 4.45 -2.58 -16.73
N VAL A 109 5.11 -3.37 -17.57
CA VAL A 109 4.66 -4.73 -17.91
C VAL A 109 4.73 -5.65 -16.70
N GLU A 110 5.72 -5.43 -15.83
CA GLU A 110 5.96 -6.18 -14.60
C GLU A 110 4.84 -5.98 -13.55
N ALA A 111 4.15 -4.85 -13.63
CA ALA A 111 3.02 -4.52 -12.77
C ALA A 111 1.69 -5.16 -13.22
N ARG A 112 1.70 -6.08 -14.20
CA ARG A 112 0.47 -6.70 -14.73
C ARG A 112 -0.43 -7.23 -13.60
N GLY A 113 -1.68 -6.79 -13.58
CA GLY A 113 -2.67 -7.15 -12.57
C GLY A 113 -2.73 -6.19 -11.37
N ILE A 114 -1.60 -5.61 -10.95
CA ILE A 114 -1.54 -4.69 -9.80
C ILE A 114 -2.51 -3.50 -9.98
N PRO A 115 -2.58 -2.80 -11.13
CA PRO A 115 -3.55 -1.71 -11.31
C PRO A 115 -5.02 -2.11 -11.08
N ALA A 116 -5.39 -3.37 -11.36
CA ALA A 116 -6.75 -3.84 -11.12
C ALA A 116 -7.00 -4.09 -9.63
N GLU A 117 -6.00 -4.60 -8.91
CA GLU A 117 -6.00 -4.76 -7.45
C GLU A 117 -6.06 -3.41 -6.74
N GLU A 118 -5.27 -2.41 -7.18
CA GLU A 118 -5.30 -1.04 -6.63
C GLU A 118 -6.67 -0.38 -6.76
N ARG A 119 -7.33 -0.55 -7.91
CA ARG A 119 -8.73 -0.10 -8.07
C ARG A 119 -9.65 -0.82 -7.08
N GLY A 120 -9.36 -2.07 -6.74
CA GLY A 120 -10.05 -2.83 -5.70
C GLY A 120 -9.84 -2.25 -4.30
N HIS A 121 -8.60 -1.89 -3.95
CA HIS A 121 -8.25 -1.24 -2.69
C HIS A 121 -9.07 0.04 -2.49
N MET A 122 -9.11 0.89 -3.53
CA MET A 122 -9.87 2.13 -3.52
C MET A 122 -11.38 1.93 -3.35
N ARG A 123 -11.95 0.87 -3.95
CA ARG A 123 -13.36 0.53 -3.72
C ARG A 123 -13.61 0.08 -2.28
N ALA A 124 -12.71 -0.72 -1.71
CA ALA A 124 -12.81 -1.16 -0.32
C ALA A 124 -12.73 0.02 0.66
N LEU A 125 -11.77 0.93 0.47
CA LEU A 125 -11.62 2.14 1.28
C LEU A 125 -12.86 3.05 1.22
N ARG A 126 -13.42 3.27 0.03
CA ARG A 126 -14.68 4.03 -0.14
C ARG A 126 -15.88 3.33 0.51
N ALA A 127 -15.92 2.00 0.54
CA ALA A 127 -16.96 1.27 1.24
C ALA A 127 -16.85 1.41 2.76
N LEU A 128 -15.63 1.38 3.31
CA LEU A 128 -15.35 1.64 4.72
C LEU A 128 -15.74 3.07 5.15
N GLN A 129 -15.55 4.06 4.27
CA GLN A 129 -15.97 5.45 4.52
C GLN A 129 -17.49 5.56 4.67
N ARG A 130 -18.26 4.98 3.73
CA ARG A 130 -19.73 5.08 3.74
C ARG A 130 -20.34 4.42 4.98
N ARG A 131 -19.85 3.23 5.36
CA ARG A 131 -20.33 2.50 6.55
C ARG A 131 -19.98 3.13 7.89
N GLY A 132 -19.15 4.17 7.93
CA GLY A 132 -18.84 4.91 9.15
C GLY A 132 -19.65 6.20 9.31
N GLN A 133 -20.52 6.52 8.36
CA GLN A 133 -21.40 7.70 8.39
C GLN A 133 -22.84 7.36 8.83
N ASP A 134 -23.12 6.06 9.00
CA ASP A 134 -24.38 5.49 9.49
C ASP A 134 -24.28 5.18 10.99
#